data_AF-A0A7C2IH60-F1
#
_entry.id   AF-A0A7C2IH60-F1
#
_cell.length_a   1.000
_cell.length_b   1.000
_cell.length_c   1.000
_cell.angle_alpha   90.00
_cell.angle_beta   90.00
_cell.angle_gamma   90.00
#
_symmetry.space_group_name_H-M   'P 1'
#
loop_
_entity.id
_entity.type
_entity.pdbx_description
1 polymer ?
#
loop_
_entity_poly.entity_id
_entity_poly.type
_entity_poly.pdbx_seq_one_letter_code
_entity_poly.pdbx_strand_id
1 'polypeptide(L)'
;MGRELPYTRERRIRVAVTGWDQVDRVELVKNNRVIHRDFPMDRETSRASWTKPVLVRFEYGWGPWPALGITRTCDWDFTCQVDGGALETVQTCFLSGPLEEERRDQLLDRTERLVRVRSFTALRQQIQDRSQKAVVLKLRGGPDTKLTITLDQPSRKSLSMTLAELAESSEMIYTGEFPNESAVVNRLVFHEHFQTAFELTDTGDGRRTDWYYVRVVQANGQLAWSSPIWVEKA
;
A
#
# COMPACT_ATOMS: atom_id res chain seq x y z
N MET A 1 -11.90 22.54 4.26
CA MET A 1 -11.18 21.47 5.00
C MET A 1 -9.88 22.03 5.55
N GLY A 2 -9.52 21.65 6.77
CA GLY A 2 -8.49 22.30 7.60
C GLY A 2 -9.11 22.95 8.84
N ARG A 3 -8.30 23.40 9.80
CA ARG A 3 -8.79 23.96 11.06
C ARG A 3 -7.99 25.20 11.47
N GLU A 4 -8.69 26.24 11.90
CA GLU A 4 -8.09 27.41 12.54
C GLU A 4 -8.21 27.26 14.06
N LEU A 5 -7.14 27.63 14.76
CA LEU A 5 -7.04 27.61 16.22
C LEU A 5 -6.59 28.99 16.70
N PRO A 6 -7.11 29.47 17.83
CA PRO A 6 -6.62 30.71 18.43
C PRO A 6 -5.15 30.57 18.83
N TYR A 7 -4.47 31.70 18.99
CA TYR A 7 -3.09 31.72 19.45
C TYR A 7 -2.93 30.89 20.73
N THR A 8 -2.00 29.95 20.67
CA THR A 8 -1.50 29.21 21.83
C THR A 8 0.01 29.17 21.73
N ARG A 9 0.71 29.58 22.79
CA ARG A 9 2.18 29.62 22.81
C ARG A 9 2.78 28.23 22.68
N GLU A 10 2.31 27.29 23.48
CA GLU A 10 2.81 25.91 23.55
C GLU A 10 1.78 24.96 22.92
N ARG A 11 2.23 24.16 21.95
CA ARG A 11 1.34 23.37 21.09
C ARG A 11 1.78 21.92 21.12
N ARG A 12 0.90 21.07 21.65
CA ARG A 12 1.08 19.62 21.64
C ARG A 12 0.51 19.04 20.36
N ILE A 13 1.36 18.46 19.53
CA ILE A 13 0.99 17.92 18.21
C ILE A 13 1.13 16.42 18.26
N ARG A 14 0.04 15.72 17.98
CA ARG A 14 0.00 14.26 17.84
C ARG A 14 -0.20 13.90 16.38
N VAL A 15 0.62 12.99 15.88
CA VAL A 15 0.55 12.47 14.52
C VAL A 15 0.40 10.96 14.60
N ALA A 16 -0.54 10.42 13.84
CA ALA A 16 -0.73 8.98 13.66
C ALA A 16 -0.95 8.71 12.17
N VAL A 17 -0.21 7.74 11.63
CA VAL A 17 -0.21 7.38 10.22
C VAL A 17 -0.37 5.88 10.07
N THR A 18 -1.22 5.48 9.14
CA THR A 18 -1.36 4.08 8.69
C THR A 18 -1.27 4.08 7.17
N GLY A 19 -0.31 3.34 6.62
CA GLY A 19 -0.13 3.11 5.19
C GLY A 19 -0.63 1.74 4.76
N TRP A 20 -0.74 1.56 3.44
CA TRP A 20 -1.02 0.27 2.78
C TRP A 20 0.21 -0.34 2.11
N ASP A 21 1.39 0.12 2.54
CA ASP A 21 2.72 -0.29 2.10
C ASP A 21 3.73 0.27 3.13
N GLN A 22 5.01 -0.07 3.00
CA GLN A 22 6.09 0.46 3.82
C GLN A 22 6.10 1.99 3.77
N VAL A 23 6.02 2.63 4.93
CA VAL A 23 6.11 4.08 5.08
C VAL A 23 7.59 4.44 5.15
N ASP A 24 8.06 5.12 4.10
CA ASP A 24 9.43 5.62 4.00
C ASP A 24 9.67 6.68 5.06
N ARG A 25 8.80 7.71 5.10
CA ARG A 25 8.87 8.77 6.09
C ARG A 25 7.55 9.47 6.34
N VAL A 26 7.46 10.05 7.54
CA VAL A 26 6.41 10.99 7.94
C VAL A 26 7.09 12.30 8.34
N GLU A 27 6.65 13.41 7.76
CA GLU A 27 7.21 14.73 8.05
C GLU A 27 6.11 15.67 8.57
N LEU A 28 6.36 16.28 9.72
CA LEU A 28 5.56 17.41 10.21
C LEU A 28 6.19 18.70 9.72
N VAL A 29 5.39 19.49 9.00
CA VAL A 29 5.82 20.74 8.39
C VAL A 29 5.15 21.92 9.08
N LYS A 30 5.95 22.89 9.53
CA LYS A 30 5.49 24.20 10.04
C LYS A 30 5.99 25.29 9.10
N ASN A 31 5.09 26.11 8.54
CA ASN A 31 5.44 27.23 7.66
C ASN A 31 6.44 26.85 6.55
N ASN A 32 6.16 25.75 5.85
CA ASN A 32 7.01 25.18 4.80
C ASN A 32 8.40 24.69 5.25
N ARG A 33 8.66 24.59 6.56
CA ARG A 33 9.86 23.98 7.13
C ARG A 33 9.50 22.68 7.85
N VAL A 34 10.22 21.61 7.56
CA VAL A 34 10.09 20.36 8.31
C VAL A 34 10.63 20.57 9.72
N ILE A 35 9.79 20.30 10.73
CA ILE A 35 10.16 20.43 12.15
C ILE A 35 10.32 19.07 12.85
N HIS A 36 9.81 18.00 12.25
CA HIS A 36 10.01 16.63 12.73
C HIS A 36 9.97 15.63 11.57
N ARG A 37 10.74 14.55 11.68
CA ARG A 37 10.75 13.40 10.78
C ARG A 37 10.71 12.12 11.58
N ASP A 38 9.86 11.20 11.15
CA ASP A 38 9.83 9.81 11.61
C ASP A 38 10.05 8.89 10.40
N PHE A 39 10.85 7.84 10.58
CA PHE A 39 11.25 6.90 9.53
C PHE A 39 10.83 5.47 9.93
N PRO A 40 9.55 5.10 9.75
CA PRO A 40 9.05 3.78 10.13
C PRO A 40 9.80 2.62 9.45
N MET A 41 10.27 2.83 8.23
CA MET A 41 11.01 1.82 7.47
C MET A 41 12.32 1.34 8.12
N ASP A 42 12.93 2.16 8.98
CA ASP A 42 14.22 1.84 9.61
C ASP A 42 14.07 1.03 10.91
N ARG A 43 12.84 0.73 11.32
CA ARG A 43 12.58 0.00 12.56
C ARG A 43 12.96 -1.46 12.41
N GLU A 44 13.65 -1.98 13.43
CA GLU A 44 13.99 -3.39 13.49
C GLU A 44 12.73 -4.24 13.73
N THR A 45 12.61 -5.31 12.96
CA THR A 45 11.57 -6.32 13.14
C THR A 45 12.10 -7.44 14.03
N SER A 46 11.21 -8.10 14.75
CA SER A 46 11.58 -9.17 15.67
C SER A 46 10.53 -10.27 15.72
N ARG A 47 10.76 -11.30 16.53
CA ARG A 47 9.75 -12.33 16.77
C ARG A 47 8.43 -11.75 17.32
N ALA A 48 8.49 -10.64 18.06
CA ALA A 48 7.31 -9.97 18.58
C ALA A 48 6.46 -9.29 17.49
N SER A 49 7.05 -8.93 16.35
CA SER A 49 6.35 -8.29 15.22
C SER A 49 5.23 -9.17 14.64
N TRP A 50 5.39 -10.49 14.69
CA TRP A 50 4.39 -11.48 14.29
C TRP A 50 3.11 -11.47 15.14
N THR A 51 3.10 -10.79 16.29
CA THR A 51 1.88 -10.61 17.09
C THR A 51 0.94 -9.56 16.50
N LYS A 52 1.43 -8.79 15.52
CA LYS A 52 0.69 -7.73 14.82
C LYS A 52 0.39 -8.14 13.38
N PRO A 53 -0.62 -7.52 12.75
CA PRO A 53 -0.91 -7.77 11.35
C PRO A 53 0.23 -7.32 10.43
N VAL A 54 0.42 -8.04 9.33
CA VAL A 54 1.33 -7.72 8.23
C VAL A 54 0.56 -7.32 6.98
N LEU A 55 1.21 -6.67 6.02
CA LEU A 55 0.67 -6.42 4.68
C LEU A 55 1.36 -7.28 3.65
N VAL A 56 0.59 -7.88 2.74
CA VAL A 56 1.12 -8.58 1.56
C VAL A 56 0.45 -8.00 0.31
N ARG A 57 1.25 -7.50 -0.63
CA ARG A 57 0.76 -6.95 -1.90
C ARG A 57 0.88 -7.99 -3.02
N PHE A 58 -0.26 -8.40 -3.57
CA PHE A 58 -0.30 -9.15 -4.82
C PHE A 58 -0.55 -8.19 -5.98
N GLU A 59 0.43 -8.05 -6.87
CA GLU A 59 0.39 -7.15 -8.01
C GLU A 59 0.44 -7.94 -9.32
N TYR A 60 -0.36 -7.57 -10.30
CA TYR A 60 -0.53 -8.31 -11.55
C TYR A 60 -0.59 -7.37 -12.75
N GLY A 61 -0.32 -7.89 -13.94
CA GLY A 61 -0.22 -7.10 -15.17
C GLY A 61 1.21 -6.71 -15.57
N TRP A 62 2.22 -7.40 -15.03
CA TRP A 62 3.60 -7.19 -15.43
C TRP A 62 3.86 -7.83 -16.79
N GLY A 63 4.66 -7.16 -17.63
CA GLY A 63 5.03 -7.66 -18.96
C GLY A 63 5.80 -6.61 -19.75
N PRO A 64 6.58 -7.01 -20.76
CA PRO A 64 7.42 -6.12 -21.56
C PRO A 64 6.62 -5.32 -22.61
N TRP A 65 5.29 -5.33 -22.54
CA TRP A 65 4.43 -4.85 -23.62
C TRP A 65 4.63 -3.40 -24.05
N PRO A 66 4.81 -2.43 -23.13
CA PRO A 66 5.11 -1.06 -23.55
C PRO A 66 6.38 -1.01 -24.40
N ALA A 67 7.43 -1.69 -23.95
CA ALA A 67 8.72 -1.73 -24.64
C ALA A 67 8.66 -2.46 -25.99
N LEU A 68 7.72 -3.39 -26.16
CA LEU A 68 7.50 -4.12 -27.40
C LEU A 68 6.42 -3.47 -28.30
N GLY A 69 5.82 -2.36 -27.89
CA GLY A 69 4.69 -1.74 -28.61
C GLY A 69 3.45 -2.63 -28.69
N ILE A 70 3.32 -3.62 -27.82
CA ILE A 70 2.20 -4.57 -27.81
C ILE A 70 1.06 -3.93 -27.03
N THR A 71 -0.06 -3.68 -27.70
CA THR A 71 -1.28 -3.27 -27.01
C THR A 71 -2.14 -4.49 -26.71
N ARG A 72 -2.34 -4.78 -25.43
CA ARG A 72 -3.12 -5.95 -24.98
C ARG A 72 -4.02 -5.61 -23.81
N THR A 73 -5.13 -6.34 -23.77
CA THR A 73 -6.00 -6.47 -22.61
C THR A 73 -5.88 -7.90 -22.09
N CYS A 74 -5.73 -8.05 -20.78
CA CYS A 74 -5.58 -9.34 -20.11
C CYS A 74 -6.57 -9.46 -18.98
N ASP A 75 -7.19 -10.64 -18.87
CA ASP A 75 -8.17 -10.95 -17.86
C ASP A 75 -7.54 -11.71 -16.70
N TRP A 76 -7.93 -11.33 -15.49
CA TRP A 76 -7.44 -11.88 -14.25
C TRP A 76 -8.63 -12.37 -13.42
N ASP A 77 -8.64 -13.64 -13.07
CA ASP A 77 -9.55 -14.23 -12.08
C ASP A 77 -8.66 -15.04 -11.15
N PHE A 78 -8.56 -14.60 -9.90
CA PHE A 78 -7.67 -15.20 -8.94
C PHE A 78 -8.25 -15.18 -7.53
N THR A 79 -7.75 -16.07 -6.71
CA THR A 79 -8.13 -16.23 -5.30
C THR A 79 -6.88 -16.19 -4.44
N CYS A 80 -6.92 -15.36 -3.40
CA CYS A 80 -5.92 -15.35 -2.34
C CYS A 80 -6.52 -16.02 -1.11
N GLN A 81 -5.99 -17.17 -0.70
CA GLN A 81 -6.44 -17.95 0.45
C GLN A 81 -5.40 -17.93 1.57
N VAL A 82 -5.86 -17.85 2.81
CA VAL A 82 -5.05 -17.78 4.02
C VAL A 82 -5.34 -18.99 4.90
N ASP A 83 -4.31 -19.78 5.18
CA ASP A 83 -4.39 -20.96 6.06
C ASP A 83 -3.51 -20.75 7.32
N GLY A 84 -4.04 -21.05 8.50
CA GLY A 84 -3.34 -20.81 9.76
C GLY A 84 -3.23 -19.34 10.16
N GLY A 85 -4.16 -18.49 9.69
CA GLY A 85 -4.24 -17.06 9.98
C GLY A 85 -5.61 -16.49 9.61
N ALA A 86 -5.72 -15.17 9.54
CA ALA A 86 -6.93 -14.46 9.15
C ALA A 86 -6.65 -13.23 8.28
N LEU A 87 -7.44 -13.06 7.23
CA LEU A 87 -7.53 -11.86 6.41
C LEU A 87 -8.40 -10.83 7.13
N GLU A 88 -7.79 -9.76 7.63
CA GLU A 88 -8.52 -8.68 8.31
C GLU A 88 -9.21 -7.77 7.30
N THR A 89 -8.47 -7.34 6.27
CA THR A 89 -8.96 -6.39 5.27
C THR A 89 -8.17 -6.45 3.98
N VAL A 90 -8.81 -5.99 2.91
CA VAL A 90 -8.23 -5.91 1.57
C VAL A 90 -8.33 -4.47 1.10
N GLN A 91 -7.21 -3.91 0.62
CA GLN A 91 -7.18 -2.64 -0.09
C GLN A 91 -6.97 -2.91 -1.58
N THR A 92 -7.83 -2.37 -2.42
CA THR A 92 -7.67 -2.47 -3.87
C THR A 92 -6.79 -1.33 -4.38
N CYS A 93 -5.95 -1.63 -5.36
CA CYS A 93 -5.16 -0.69 -6.15
C CYS A 93 -5.54 -0.85 -7.62
N PHE A 94 -6.84 -0.77 -7.90
CA PHE A 94 -7.36 -0.88 -9.26
C PHE A 94 -7.15 0.43 -10.01
N LEU A 95 -6.84 0.30 -11.29
CA LEU A 95 -6.69 1.40 -12.23
C LEU A 95 -7.79 1.33 -13.29
N SER A 96 -8.15 2.47 -13.85
CA SER A 96 -8.96 2.48 -15.07
C SER A 96 -8.22 1.79 -16.21
N GLY A 97 -8.98 1.22 -17.15
CA GLY A 97 -8.47 0.77 -18.44
C GLY A 97 -9.01 1.67 -19.54
N PRO A 98 -8.22 2.63 -20.06
CA PRO A 98 -8.64 3.43 -21.19
C PRO A 98 -9.02 2.54 -22.37
N LEU A 99 -10.12 2.87 -23.05
CA LEU A 99 -10.69 2.11 -24.17
C LEU A 99 -11.25 0.73 -23.81
N GLU A 100 -11.41 0.48 -22.51
CA GLU A 100 -12.06 -0.69 -21.91
C GLU A 100 -13.09 -0.22 -20.85
N GLU A 101 -13.79 0.89 -21.12
CA GLU A 101 -14.62 1.63 -20.16
C GLU A 101 -15.86 0.89 -19.65
N GLU A 102 -16.26 -0.20 -20.31
CA GLU A 102 -17.37 -1.07 -19.88
C GLU A 102 -16.93 -2.14 -18.88
N ARG A 103 -15.62 -2.32 -18.69
CA ARG A 103 -15.06 -3.35 -17.82
C ARG A 103 -14.90 -2.85 -16.38
N ARG A 104 -15.13 -3.74 -15.42
CA ARG A 104 -15.04 -3.40 -13.98
C ARG A 104 -14.22 -4.44 -13.23
N ASP A 105 -13.33 -3.95 -12.39
CA ASP A 105 -12.66 -4.77 -11.38
C ASP A 105 -13.63 -5.04 -10.21
N GLN A 106 -13.62 -6.26 -9.70
CA GLN A 106 -14.59 -6.74 -8.72
C GLN A 106 -13.92 -7.61 -7.66
N LEU A 107 -14.25 -7.36 -6.40
CA LEU A 107 -14.07 -8.33 -5.32
C LEU A 107 -15.32 -9.22 -5.29
N LEU A 108 -15.19 -10.47 -5.73
CA LEU A 108 -16.32 -11.39 -5.87
C LEU A 108 -16.70 -12.06 -4.55
N ASP A 109 -15.70 -12.38 -3.74
CA ASP A 109 -15.89 -12.98 -2.42
C ASP A 109 -14.82 -12.44 -1.45
N ARG A 110 -15.20 -12.30 -0.18
CA ARG A 110 -14.32 -11.93 0.92
C ARG A 110 -14.80 -12.55 2.22
N THR A 111 -13.93 -13.35 2.81
CA THR A 111 -14.07 -13.92 4.14
C THR A 111 -12.81 -13.64 4.96
N GLU A 112 -12.76 -14.12 6.20
CA GLU A 112 -11.53 -14.08 7.01
C GLU A 112 -10.43 -15.03 6.49
N ARG A 113 -10.68 -15.85 5.47
CA ARG A 113 -9.68 -16.80 4.94
C ARG A 113 -9.46 -16.67 3.45
N LEU A 114 -10.20 -15.81 2.76
CA LEU A 114 -10.23 -15.79 1.32
C LEU A 114 -10.63 -14.42 0.79
N VAL A 115 -10.01 -14.02 -0.32
CA VAL A 115 -10.56 -13.02 -1.23
C VAL A 115 -10.47 -13.54 -2.66
N ARG A 116 -11.56 -13.42 -3.42
CA ARG A 116 -11.58 -13.69 -4.86
C ARG A 116 -11.74 -12.40 -5.63
N VAL A 117 -10.91 -12.21 -6.65
CA VAL A 117 -10.85 -11.00 -7.46
C VAL A 117 -11.04 -11.35 -8.92
N ARG A 118 -11.91 -10.60 -9.59
CA ARG A 118 -11.98 -10.55 -11.05
C ARG A 118 -11.57 -9.17 -11.50
N SER A 119 -10.59 -9.10 -12.38
CA SER A 119 -9.97 -7.85 -12.81
C SER A 119 -9.48 -8.00 -14.24
N PHE A 120 -8.96 -6.90 -14.77
CA PHE A 120 -8.30 -6.88 -16.06
C PHE A 120 -7.18 -5.86 -16.07
N THR A 121 -6.19 -6.04 -16.93
CA THR A 121 -5.18 -5.03 -17.22
C THR A 121 -5.25 -4.68 -18.70
N ALA A 122 -5.24 -3.39 -19.02
CA ALA A 122 -5.33 -2.90 -20.39
C ALA A 122 -4.27 -1.82 -20.57
N LEU A 123 -3.40 -1.99 -21.57
CA LEU A 123 -2.25 -1.09 -21.74
C LEU A 123 -2.53 0.12 -22.65
N ARG A 124 -3.52 0.02 -23.53
CA ARG A 124 -3.76 1.05 -24.54
C ARG A 124 -3.95 2.42 -23.88
N GLN A 125 -3.12 3.40 -24.27
CA GLN A 125 -3.18 4.78 -23.79
C GLN A 125 -3.12 4.93 -22.26
N GLN A 126 -2.46 3.99 -21.56
CA GLN A 126 -2.19 4.15 -20.13
C GLN A 126 -1.20 5.28 -19.86
N ILE A 127 -1.42 5.98 -18.74
CA ILE A 127 -0.47 7.00 -18.26
C ILE A 127 0.82 6.29 -17.84
N GLN A 128 1.96 6.76 -18.35
CA GLN A 128 3.30 6.18 -18.09
C GLN A 128 3.42 4.69 -18.48
N ASP A 129 2.55 4.20 -19.35
CA ASP A 129 2.49 2.79 -19.77
C ASP A 129 2.36 1.79 -18.60
N ARG A 130 1.79 2.23 -17.47
CA ARG A 130 1.54 1.38 -16.29
C ARG A 130 0.11 0.86 -16.33
N SER A 131 -0.04 -0.45 -16.53
CA SER A 131 -1.33 -1.14 -16.45
C SER A 131 -1.45 -2.07 -15.24
N GLN A 132 -0.39 -2.14 -14.41
CA GLN A 132 -0.35 -3.02 -13.25
C GLN A 132 -1.40 -2.60 -12.23
N LYS A 133 -2.08 -3.59 -11.67
CA LYS A 133 -3.05 -3.42 -10.59
C LYS A 133 -2.64 -4.31 -9.43
N ALA A 134 -3.16 -4.02 -8.24
CA ALA A 134 -2.86 -4.84 -7.08
C ALA A 134 -4.03 -4.96 -6.11
N VAL A 135 -3.93 -5.97 -5.25
CA VAL A 135 -4.64 -6.03 -3.97
C VAL A 135 -3.64 -6.16 -2.85
N VAL A 136 -3.83 -5.38 -1.77
CA VAL A 136 -3.03 -5.46 -0.55
C VAL A 136 -3.86 -6.15 0.51
N LEU A 137 -3.34 -7.26 1.02
CA LEU A 137 -3.96 -8.08 2.06
C LEU A 137 -3.37 -7.69 3.41
N LYS A 138 -4.21 -7.27 4.35
CA LYS A 138 -3.81 -7.15 5.76
C LYS A 138 -4.12 -8.45 6.47
N LEU A 139 -3.07 -9.14 6.88
CA LEU A 139 -3.15 -10.50 7.41
C LEU A 139 -2.72 -10.52 8.87
N ARG A 140 -3.49 -11.21 9.70
CA ARG A 140 -3.09 -11.63 11.04
C ARG A 140 -2.65 -13.09 10.98
N GLY A 141 -1.44 -13.37 11.44
CA GLY A 141 -0.87 -14.70 11.36
C GLY A 141 0.54 -14.74 11.92
N GLY A 142 1.09 -15.94 12.04
CA GLY A 142 2.48 -16.17 12.42
C GLY A 142 3.36 -16.49 11.22
N PRO A 143 4.65 -16.80 11.46
CA PRO A 143 5.59 -17.19 10.40
C PRO A 143 5.08 -18.35 9.54
N ASP A 144 4.41 -19.34 10.15
CA ASP A 144 3.90 -20.54 9.48
C ASP A 144 2.55 -20.35 8.77
N THR A 145 1.91 -19.19 8.92
CA THR A 145 0.67 -18.88 8.19
C THR A 145 0.95 -18.93 6.69
N LYS A 146 0.11 -19.63 5.94
CA LYS A 146 0.27 -19.79 4.49
C LYS A 146 -0.66 -18.87 3.72
N LEU A 147 -0.10 -18.21 2.72
CA LEU A 147 -0.83 -17.50 1.68
C LEU A 147 -0.73 -18.30 0.38
N THR A 148 -1.88 -18.68 -0.16
CA THR A 148 -2.00 -19.38 -1.43
C THR A 148 -2.69 -18.49 -2.44
N ILE A 149 -2.02 -18.20 -3.55
CA ILE A 149 -2.57 -17.47 -4.70
C ILE A 149 -2.88 -18.48 -5.79
N THR A 150 -4.15 -18.60 -6.15
CA THR A 150 -4.62 -19.45 -7.25
C THR A 150 -5.14 -18.57 -8.37
N LEU A 151 -4.55 -18.65 -9.55
CA LEU A 151 -4.99 -17.96 -10.76
C LEU A 151 -5.80 -18.95 -11.61
N ASP A 152 -7.02 -18.57 -11.97
CA ASP A 152 -7.82 -19.24 -12.99
C ASP A 152 -7.64 -18.59 -14.38
N GLN A 153 -7.36 -17.28 -14.41
CA GLN A 153 -7.00 -16.51 -15.61
C GLN A 153 -5.80 -15.59 -15.34
N PRO A 154 -4.94 -15.30 -16.34
CA PRO A 154 -5.03 -15.72 -17.74
C PRO A 154 -4.57 -17.17 -18.00
N SER A 155 -3.93 -17.81 -17.03
CA SER A 155 -3.60 -19.24 -17.08
C SER A 155 -3.70 -19.85 -15.69
N ARG A 156 -4.03 -21.16 -15.64
CA ARG A 156 -4.17 -21.87 -14.37
C ARG A 156 -2.80 -22.02 -13.70
N LYS A 157 -2.61 -21.32 -12.57
CA LYS A 157 -1.40 -21.36 -11.75
C LYS A 157 -1.76 -21.36 -10.27
N SER A 158 -0.88 -21.87 -9.44
CA SER A 158 -1.01 -21.78 -7.99
C SER A 158 0.38 -21.61 -7.37
N LEU A 159 0.49 -20.69 -6.42
CA LEU A 159 1.68 -20.44 -5.62
C LEU A 159 1.26 -20.44 -4.15
N SER A 160 1.96 -21.18 -3.31
CA SER A 160 1.72 -21.20 -1.86
C SER A 160 3.02 -20.92 -1.13
N MET A 161 2.98 -19.99 -0.20
CA MET A 161 4.13 -19.57 0.60
C MET A 161 3.71 -19.31 2.03
N THR A 162 4.64 -19.51 2.96
CA THR A 162 4.53 -19.03 4.33
C THR A 162 4.76 -17.52 4.40
N LEU A 163 4.24 -16.87 5.44
CA LEU A 163 4.57 -15.49 5.70
C LEU A 163 6.06 -15.33 6.03
N ALA A 164 6.71 -16.33 6.63
CA ALA A 164 8.16 -16.32 6.85
C ALA A 164 8.95 -16.18 5.54
N GLU A 165 8.60 -16.95 4.50
CA GLU A 165 9.23 -16.85 3.18
C GLU A 165 8.97 -15.47 2.56
N LEU A 166 7.72 -14.96 2.66
CA LEU A 166 7.38 -13.63 2.19
C LEU A 166 8.06 -12.49 2.96
N ALA A 167 8.59 -12.72 4.16
CA ALA A 167 9.38 -11.71 4.87
C ALA A 167 10.77 -11.52 4.26
N GLU A 168 11.29 -12.54 3.56
CA GLU A 168 12.63 -12.54 2.98
C GLU A 168 12.63 -12.07 1.54
N SER A 169 11.69 -12.53 0.71
CA SER A 169 11.66 -12.24 -0.74
C SER A 169 10.26 -11.98 -1.30
N SER A 170 10.24 -11.33 -2.47
CA SER A 170 9.09 -11.31 -3.36
C SER A 170 9.15 -12.52 -4.29
N GLU A 171 7.99 -13.02 -4.72
CA GLU A 171 7.90 -14.16 -5.64
C GLU A 171 7.12 -13.83 -6.91
N MET A 172 7.63 -14.30 -8.04
CA MET A 172 7.05 -14.09 -9.36
C MET A 172 6.12 -15.25 -9.77
N ILE A 173 4.99 -14.92 -10.39
CA ILE A 173 4.11 -15.88 -11.05
C ILE A 173 4.10 -15.56 -12.54
N TYR A 174 4.69 -16.43 -13.36
CA TYR A 174 4.64 -16.32 -14.82
C TYR A 174 3.40 -17.01 -15.37
N THR A 175 2.63 -16.31 -16.21
CA THR A 175 1.40 -16.86 -16.81
C THR A 175 1.66 -17.65 -18.10
N GLY A 176 2.88 -17.60 -18.63
CA GLY A 176 3.36 -18.44 -19.73
C GLY A 176 4.76 -18.03 -20.17
N GLU A 177 5.13 -18.40 -21.40
CA GLU A 177 6.39 -17.98 -22.01
C GLU A 177 6.39 -16.48 -22.34
N PHE A 178 7.57 -15.89 -22.47
CA PHE A 178 7.71 -14.51 -22.95
C PHE A 178 6.96 -14.33 -24.28
N PRO A 179 6.20 -13.23 -24.48
CA PRO A 179 6.08 -12.02 -23.65
C PRO A 179 4.80 -11.99 -22.79
N ASN A 180 4.33 -13.13 -22.29
CA ASN A 180 3.12 -13.21 -21.47
C ASN A 180 3.23 -12.41 -20.17
N GLU A 181 2.06 -12.20 -19.57
CA GLU A 181 1.91 -11.54 -18.29
C GLU A 181 2.66 -12.26 -17.17
N SER A 182 2.94 -11.49 -16.13
CA SER A 182 3.31 -12.01 -14.83
C SER A 182 2.62 -11.24 -13.72
N ALA A 183 2.64 -11.85 -12.56
CA ALA A 183 2.24 -11.24 -11.30
C ALA A 183 3.35 -11.42 -10.26
N VAL A 184 3.30 -10.63 -9.21
CA VAL A 184 4.30 -10.59 -8.14
C VAL A 184 3.56 -10.61 -6.81
N VAL A 185 3.91 -11.57 -5.96
CA VAL A 185 3.62 -11.48 -4.54
C VAL A 185 4.80 -10.75 -3.91
N ASN A 186 4.59 -9.51 -3.50
CA ASN A 186 5.67 -8.69 -2.94
C ASN A 186 6.03 -9.18 -1.55
N ARG A 187 7.30 -8.97 -1.18
CA ARG A 187 7.79 -9.12 0.19
C ARG A 187 6.82 -8.43 1.17
N LEU A 188 6.47 -9.13 2.23
CA LEU A 188 5.53 -8.61 3.21
C LEU A 188 6.11 -7.40 3.96
N VAL A 189 5.21 -6.57 4.49
CA VAL A 189 5.55 -5.39 5.28
C VAL A 189 5.03 -5.57 6.70
N PHE A 190 5.91 -5.43 7.69
CA PHE A 190 5.56 -5.55 9.11
C PHE A 190 4.84 -4.31 9.63
N HIS A 191 4.11 -4.48 10.73
CA HIS A 191 3.29 -3.44 11.37
C HIS A 191 4.05 -2.15 11.64
N GLU A 192 5.23 -2.26 12.24
CA GLU A 192 6.11 -1.15 12.57
C GLU A 192 6.54 -0.33 11.34
N HIS A 193 6.50 -0.93 10.14
CA HIS A 193 6.91 -0.30 8.88
C HIS A 193 5.77 0.41 8.16
N PHE A 194 4.51 0.00 8.36
CA PHE A 194 3.36 0.68 7.73
C PHE A 194 2.52 1.50 8.71
N GLN A 195 2.72 1.38 10.02
CA GLN A 195 1.98 2.12 11.03
C GLN A 195 2.91 2.83 12.02
N THR A 196 2.64 4.11 12.28
CA THR A 196 3.45 4.92 13.19
C THR A 196 2.63 5.98 13.91
N ALA A 197 3.08 6.38 15.10
CA ALA A 197 2.59 7.54 15.80
C ALA A 197 3.71 8.21 16.60
N PHE A 198 3.68 9.53 16.69
CA PHE A 198 4.58 10.31 17.51
C PHE A 198 3.89 11.57 18.05
N GLU A 199 4.53 12.16 19.05
CA GLU A 199 4.08 13.40 19.66
C GLU A 199 5.26 14.34 19.86
N LEU A 200 5.03 15.63 19.63
CA LEU A 200 6.00 16.67 19.91
C LEU A 200 5.31 17.91 20.47
N THR A 201 6.10 18.75 21.10
CA THR A 201 5.70 20.08 21.53
C THR A 201 6.45 21.10 20.70
N ASP A 202 5.71 22.06 20.13
CA ASP A 202 6.26 23.20 19.41
C ASP A 202 5.82 24.50 20.08
N THR A 203 6.66 25.54 19.99
CA THR A 203 6.35 26.86 20.55
C THR A 203 6.27 27.92 19.46
N GLY A 204 5.26 28.79 19.55
CA GLY A 204 5.07 29.95 18.67
C GLY A 204 5.26 31.27 19.42
N ASP A 205 5.93 32.24 18.79
CA ASP A 205 6.15 33.58 19.35
C ASP A 205 4.94 34.53 19.20
N GLY A 206 3.91 34.11 18.46
CA GLY A 206 2.68 34.87 18.23
C GLY A 206 2.82 36.01 17.24
N ARG A 207 3.99 36.21 16.61
CA ARG A 207 4.24 37.33 15.68
C ARG A 207 3.55 37.15 14.33
N ARG A 208 3.31 35.90 13.94
CA ARG A 208 2.63 35.52 12.69
C ARG A 208 1.74 34.31 12.92
N THR A 209 0.78 34.13 12.01
CA THR A 209 0.05 32.88 11.89
C THR A 209 1.03 31.77 11.51
N ASP A 210 1.00 30.68 12.27
CA ASP A 210 1.72 29.47 11.93
C ASP A 210 0.75 28.46 11.31
N TRP A 211 1.19 27.64 10.36
CA TRP A 211 0.41 26.52 9.86
C TRP A 211 1.21 25.23 9.89
N TYR A 212 0.50 24.15 10.19
CA TYR A 212 1.04 22.81 10.29
C TYR A 212 0.34 21.88 9.32
N TYR A 213 1.08 21.00 8.69
CA TYR A 213 0.51 19.83 8.02
C TYR A 213 1.48 18.67 8.09
N VAL A 214 0.94 17.47 7.96
CA VAL A 214 1.72 16.23 7.87
C VAL A 214 1.80 15.83 6.41
N ARG A 215 2.96 15.37 5.95
CA ARG A 215 3.10 14.66 4.68
C ARG A 215 3.73 13.29 4.91
N VAL A 216 3.28 12.31 4.15
CA VAL A 216 3.68 10.91 4.25
C VAL A 216 4.15 10.46 2.88
N VAL A 217 5.27 9.75 2.86
CA VAL A 217 5.79 9.09 1.66
C VAL A 217 5.89 7.60 1.95
N GLN A 218 5.37 6.78 1.04
CA GLN A 218 5.53 5.32 1.06
C GLN A 218 6.62 4.90 0.08
N ALA A 219 7.25 3.75 0.33
CA ALA A 219 8.35 3.23 -0.49
C ALA A 219 7.93 2.96 -1.95
N ASN A 220 6.65 2.70 -2.19
CA ASN A 220 6.08 2.54 -3.53
C ASN A 220 5.78 3.86 -4.27
N GLY A 221 6.15 5.00 -3.68
CA GLY A 221 5.94 6.34 -4.24
C GLY A 221 4.56 6.95 -3.98
N GLN A 222 3.65 6.25 -3.29
CA GLN A 222 2.37 6.85 -2.87
C GLN A 222 2.60 7.91 -1.81
N LEU A 223 1.77 8.96 -1.87
CA LEU A 223 1.87 10.14 -1.04
C LEU A 223 0.54 10.43 -0.35
N ALA A 224 0.59 10.94 0.86
CA ALA A 224 -0.56 11.52 1.54
C ALA A 224 -0.16 12.80 2.26
N TRP A 225 -1.11 13.71 2.45
CA TRP A 225 -0.93 14.89 3.29
C TRP A 225 -2.21 15.20 4.06
N SER A 226 -2.05 15.75 5.26
CA SER A 226 -3.18 16.28 6.02
C SER A 226 -3.62 17.63 5.44
N SER A 227 -4.89 18.00 5.68
CA SER A 227 -5.24 19.42 5.57
C SER A 227 -4.45 20.25 6.57
N PRO A 228 -4.20 21.54 6.32
CA PRO A 228 -3.45 22.37 7.24
C PRO A 228 -4.26 22.67 8.51
N ILE A 229 -3.53 22.88 9.61
CA ILE A 229 -4.04 23.47 10.84
C ILE A 229 -3.31 24.80 11.03
N TRP A 230 -4.06 25.89 11.06
CA TRP A 230 -3.53 27.23 11.31
C TRP A 230 -3.68 27.57 12.78
N VAL A 231 -2.66 28.21 13.34
CA VAL A 231 -2.70 28.82 14.67
C VAL A 231 -2.48 30.31 14.48
N GLU A 232 -3.50 31.08 14.84
CA GLU A 232 -3.49 32.53 14.67
C GLU A 232 -2.35 33.19 15.45
N LYS A 233 -2.00 34.40 15.01
CA LYS A 233 -1.13 35.31 15.75
C LYS A 233 -1.82 35.78 17.05
N ALA A 234 -1.03 36.25 18.01
CA ALA A 234 -1.53 36.81 19.26
C ALA A 234 -2.26 38.15 19.05
#